data_AF-A0A8T9CLE2-F1
#
_entry.id   AF-A0A8T9CLE2-F1
#
_cell.length_a   1.000
_cell.length_b   1.000
_cell.length_c   1.000
_cell.angle_alpha   90.00
_cell.angle_beta   90.00
_cell.angle_gamma   90.00
#
_symmetry.space_group_name_H-M   'P 1'
#
loop_
_entity.id
_entity.type
_entity.pdbx_description
1 polymer ?
#
loop_
_entity_poly.entity_id
_entity_poly.type
_entity_poly.pdbx_seq_one_letter_code
_entity_poly.pdbx_strand_id
1 'polypeptide(L)'
;MNSFSLLTTPWLPVRFKDGTTGKLAPVDLADENVVDIAAPRADLQGAAWQFLLGLLQTSFAPKNHGRWDDIWEDGLEAEKLREALLSLEHAFQFGADSPSFMQDFEALKGDKVQVASLLPEIPGAQTTKFNKDHFIKRGVTEHVCPHCSALALFSLQLNAPSGGKGYRTGLRGGGPMTTLIELQEYQGNQQTPLWRKLWPNVMPQDEADLPLPKKFDDLVFPWLGPTRTSELADAVVTHDQVNKLQAYWGMPRRIRIDFNTTTVGNCDICGEQSDALLSLMTTKNYGANYAMWQHPLTPYRIPLKEGGEFYSVKPQPGGLIWRDWLGLIET
;
A
#
# COMPACT_ATOMS: atom_id res chain seq x y z
N MET A 1 -2.92 9.54 21.75
CA MET A 1 -2.61 10.24 20.48
C MET A 1 -3.90 10.38 19.70
N ASN A 2 -4.19 11.56 19.16
CA ASN A 2 -5.39 11.76 18.33
C ASN A 2 -5.16 11.13 16.95
N SER A 3 -6.22 10.57 16.38
CA SER A 3 -6.22 10.08 15.00
C SER A 3 -5.93 11.23 14.02
N PHE A 4 -5.29 10.93 12.89
CA PHE A 4 -5.06 11.89 11.81
C PHE A 4 -5.43 11.28 10.46
N SER A 5 -5.75 12.15 9.50
CA SER A 5 -6.06 11.74 8.13
C SER A 5 -4.81 11.55 7.29
N LEU A 6 -4.73 10.41 6.61
CA LEU A 6 -3.69 10.12 5.63
C LEU A 6 -3.90 10.85 4.30
N LEU A 7 -4.98 11.63 4.12
CA LEU A 7 -5.23 12.40 2.90
C LEU A 7 -4.87 13.88 3.07
N THR A 8 -5.18 14.47 4.22
CA THR A 8 -5.03 15.91 4.47
C THR A 8 -3.82 16.27 5.34
N THR A 9 -3.27 15.32 6.10
CA THR A 9 -2.05 15.54 6.89
C THR A 9 -0.82 15.41 5.99
N PRO A 10 0.15 16.34 6.01
CA PRO A 10 1.43 16.12 5.32
C PRO A 10 2.23 15.01 6.00
N TRP A 11 2.33 13.84 5.36
CA TRP A 11 2.94 12.66 5.98
C TRP A 11 3.87 11.87 5.07
N LEU A 12 3.65 11.88 3.75
CA LEU A 12 4.47 11.17 2.78
C LEU A 12 5.78 11.93 2.55
N PRO A 13 6.96 11.32 2.71
CA PRO A 13 8.22 11.99 2.47
C PRO A 13 8.40 12.24 0.97
N VAL A 14 8.74 13.48 0.60
CA VAL A 14 8.90 13.90 -0.80
C VAL A 14 10.17 14.71 -1.00
N ARG A 15 10.58 14.81 -2.26
CA ARG A 15 11.64 15.70 -2.73
C ARG A 15 11.06 16.76 -3.65
N PHE A 16 11.52 17.99 -3.48
CA PHE A 16 11.13 19.13 -4.31
C PHE A 16 12.13 19.40 -5.44
N LYS A 17 11.74 20.24 -6.41
CA LYS A 17 12.59 20.64 -7.55
C LYS A 17 13.93 21.24 -7.12
N ASP A 18 13.96 21.98 -6.02
CA ASP A 18 15.17 22.60 -5.47
C ASP A 18 16.12 21.60 -4.76
N GLY A 19 15.72 20.32 -4.69
CA GLY A 19 16.48 19.25 -4.06
C GLY A 19 16.22 19.07 -2.57
N THR A 20 15.45 19.96 -1.94
CA THR A 20 15.07 19.80 -0.52
C THR A 20 14.05 18.67 -0.35
N THR A 21 13.95 18.17 0.87
CA THR A 21 12.96 17.16 1.26
C THR A 21 11.93 17.75 2.20
N GLY A 22 10.72 17.20 2.16
CA GLY A 22 9.64 17.57 3.07
C GLY A 22 8.56 16.52 3.10
N LYS A 23 7.33 16.94 3.41
CA LYS A 23 6.17 16.05 3.47
C LYS A 23 5.04 16.55 2.57
N LEU A 24 4.35 15.60 1.97
CA LEU A 24 3.19 15.82 1.12
C LEU A 24 1.94 15.22 1.78
N ALA A 25 0.84 15.97 1.74
CA ALA A 25 -0.50 15.42 1.94
C ALA A 25 -1.05 14.99 0.56
N PRO A 26 -1.66 13.80 0.40
CA PRO A 26 -2.18 13.38 -0.90
C PRO A 26 -3.12 14.36 -1.60
N VAL A 27 -3.89 15.17 -0.86
CA VAL A 27 -4.73 16.24 -1.44
C VAL A 27 -3.95 17.31 -2.20
N ASP A 28 -2.65 17.43 -1.94
CA ASP A 28 -1.75 18.41 -2.57
C ASP A 28 -0.90 17.77 -3.69
N LEU A 29 -1.24 16.55 -4.14
CA LEU A 29 -0.45 15.81 -5.15
C LEU A 29 -0.30 16.54 -6.50
N ALA A 30 -1.19 17.47 -6.81
CA ALA A 30 -1.09 18.34 -7.98
C ALA A 30 0.03 19.42 -7.87
N ASP A 31 0.77 19.49 -6.76
CA ASP A 31 1.90 20.42 -6.62
C ASP A 31 3.00 20.12 -7.64
N GLU A 32 3.16 21.05 -8.59
CA GLU A 32 4.17 21.03 -9.64
C GLU A 32 5.61 21.05 -9.11
N ASN A 33 5.85 21.43 -7.85
CA ASN A 33 7.19 21.48 -7.26
C ASN A 33 7.65 20.14 -6.67
N VAL A 34 6.73 19.21 -6.42
CA VAL A 34 7.06 17.88 -5.89
C VAL A 34 7.49 16.97 -7.02
N VAL A 35 8.71 16.45 -6.99
CA VAL A 35 9.28 15.67 -8.10
C VAL A 35 9.36 14.17 -7.83
N ASP A 36 9.40 13.75 -6.57
CA ASP A 36 9.38 12.33 -6.23
C ASP A 36 9.07 12.07 -4.75
N ILE A 37 8.79 10.81 -4.41
CA ILE A 37 8.84 10.31 -3.03
C ILE A 37 10.31 10.22 -2.58
N ALA A 38 10.56 10.52 -1.30
CA ALA A 38 11.87 10.46 -0.67
C ALA A 38 11.84 9.51 0.55
N ALA A 39 11.31 8.30 0.37
CA ALA A 39 11.20 7.34 1.46
C ALA A 39 12.58 6.84 1.88
N PRO A 40 12.83 6.64 3.19
CA PRO A 40 14.14 6.19 3.69
C PRO A 40 14.49 4.75 3.28
N ARG A 41 13.52 4.00 2.74
CA ARG A 41 13.68 2.61 2.32
C ARG A 41 13.01 2.38 0.96
N ALA A 42 13.61 1.51 0.13
CA ALA A 42 13.12 1.22 -1.21
C ALA A 42 11.77 0.48 -1.24
N ASP A 43 11.52 -0.42 -0.28
CA ASP A 43 10.23 -1.09 -0.13
C ASP A 43 9.11 -0.08 0.21
N LEU A 44 9.42 0.90 1.07
CA LEU A 44 8.48 1.98 1.40
C LEU A 44 8.33 3.01 0.26
N GLN A 45 9.36 3.25 -0.55
CA GLN A 45 9.28 4.07 -1.77
C GLN A 45 8.22 3.51 -2.73
N GLY A 46 8.33 2.22 -3.05
CA GLY A 46 7.38 1.52 -3.92
C GLY A 46 5.98 1.41 -3.29
N ALA A 47 5.88 1.30 -1.96
CA ALA A 47 4.60 1.32 -1.26
C ALA A 47 3.93 2.71 -1.33
N ALA A 48 4.68 3.80 -1.20
CA ALA A 48 4.14 5.16 -1.30
C ALA A 48 3.59 5.46 -2.70
N TRP A 49 4.31 5.01 -3.75
CA TRP A 49 3.80 5.07 -5.13
C TRP A 49 2.50 4.28 -5.28
N GLN A 50 2.47 3.02 -4.83
CA GLN A 50 1.25 2.20 -4.89
C GLN A 50 0.09 2.78 -4.08
N PHE A 51 0.36 3.43 -2.95
CA PHE A 51 -0.66 4.13 -2.15
C PHE A 51 -1.29 5.27 -2.93
N LEU A 52 -0.47 6.16 -3.53
CA LEU A 52 -0.96 7.27 -4.34
C LEU A 52 -1.69 6.79 -5.61
N LEU A 53 -1.19 5.75 -6.27
CA LEU A 53 -1.88 5.13 -7.40
C LEU A 53 -3.22 4.53 -7.00
N GLY A 54 -3.28 3.86 -5.84
CA GLY A 54 -4.53 3.36 -5.30
C GLY A 54 -5.54 4.48 -5.09
N LEU A 55 -5.12 5.61 -4.52
CA LEU A 55 -5.98 6.78 -4.32
C LEU A 55 -6.51 7.35 -5.64
N LEU A 56 -5.62 7.55 -6.62
CA LEU A 56 -5.99 8.04 -7.96
C LEU A 56 -6.94 7.06 -8.66
N GLN A 57 -6.62 5.76 -8.68
CA GLN A 57 -7.47 4.76 -9.32
C GLN A 57 -8.85 4.65 -8.66
N THR A 58 -8.93 4.85 -7.33
CA THR A 58 -10.17 4.67 -6.55
C THR A 58 -11.09 5.89 -6.59
N SER A 59 -10.57 7.10 -6.82
CA SER A 59 -11.35 8.35 -6.72
C SER A 59 -11.25 9.28 -7.93
N PHE A 60 -10.22 9.16 -8.75
CA PHE A 60 -9.88 10.12 -9.80
C PHE A 60 -9.64 9.50 -11.19
N ALA A 61 -9.76 8.18 -11.32
CA ALA A 61 -9.53 7.48 -12.59
C ALA A 61 -10.42 8.06 -13.71
N PRO A 62 -9.85 8.38 -14.88
CA PRO A 62 -10.62 8.95 -15.98
C PRO A 62 -11.60 7.91 -16.53
N LYS A 63 -12.72 8.36 -17.09
CA LYS A 63 -13.75 7.44 -17.59
C LYS A 63 -13.28 6.60 -18.79
N ASN A 64 -12.45 7.20 -19.64
CA ASN A 64 -11.97 6.65 -20.91
C ASN A 64 -10.62 7.29 -21.30
N HIS A 65 -9.98 6.75 -22.34
CA HIS A 65 -8.68 7.24 -22.83
C HIS A 65 -8.66 8.74 -23.18
N GLY A 66 -9.70 9.26 -23.82
CA GLY A 66 -9.73 10.69 -24.19
C GLY A 66 -9.60 11.61 -22.97
N ARG A 67 -10.27 11.29 -21.86
CA ARG A 67 -10.10 12.03 -20.60
C ARG A 67 -8.76 11.79 -19.92
N TRP A 68 -8.14 10.64 -20.20
CA TRP A 68 -6.80 10.36 -19.73
C TRP A 68 -5.80 11.29 -20.43
N ASP A 69 -5.95 11.46 -21.76
CA ASP A 69 -5.14 12.37 -22.58
C ASP A 69 -5.33 13.83 -22.14
N ASP A 70 -6.57 14.27 -21.89
CA ASP A 70 -6.86 15.62 -21.40
C ASP A 70 -6.02 15.96 -20.15
N ILE A 71 -5.97 15.06 -19.15
CA ILE A 71 -5.17 15.29 -17.91
C ILE A 71 -3.67 15.21 -18.19
N TRP A 72 -3.25 14.34 -19.10
CA TRP A 72 -1.85 14.24 -19.49
C TRP A 72 -1.35 15.54 -20.17
N GLU A 73 -2.17 16.15 -21.02
CA GLU A 73 -1.83 17.37 -21.74
C GLU A 73 -2.02 18.63 -20.88
N ASP A 74 -3.20 18.80 -20.27
CA ASP A 74 -3.59 20.03 -19.57
C ASP A 74 -3.10 20.11 -18.13
N GLY A 75 -2.82 18.96 -17.51
CA GLY A 75 -2.37 18.86 -16.12
C GLY A 75 -3.42 18.38 -15.13
N LEU A 76 -2.97 18.06 -13.92
CA LEU A 76 -3.84 17.59 -12.84
C LEU A 76 -4.46 18.78 -12.09
N GLU A 77 -5.76 19.00 -12.24
CA GLU A 77 -6.46 20.09 -11.55
C GLU A 77 -6.53 19.86 -10.02
N ALA A 78 -5.82 20.69 -9.26
CA ALA A 78 -5.66 20.55 -7.81
C ALA A 78 -6.99 20.53 -7.03
N GLU A 79 -7.94 21.41 -7.36
CA GLU A 79 -9.22 21.47 -6.66
C GLU A 79 -10.09 20.23 -6.92
N LYS A 80 -10.15 19.74 -8.17
CA LYS A 80 -10.87 18.51 -8.50
C LYS A 80 -10.26 17.30 -7.78
N LEU A 81 -8.93 17.22 -7.73
CA LEU A 81 -8.23 16.16 -7.01
C LEU A 81 -8.54 16.22 -5.52
N ARG A 82 -8.47 17.41 -4.92
CA ARG A 82 -8.80 17.63 -3.50
C ARG A 82 -10.23 17.20 -3.20
N GLU A 83 -11.21 17.61 -4.00
CA GLU A 83 -12.62 17.21 -3.84
C GLU A 83 -12.79 15.68 -3.90
N ALA A 84 -12.15 15.04 -4.89
CA ALA A 84 -12.22 13.59 -5.05
C ALA A 84 -11.61 12.84 -3.85
N LEU A 85 -10.45 13.28 -3.36
CA LEU A 85 -9.80 12.65 -2.20
C LEU A 85 -10.54 12.92 -0.89
N LEU A 86 -11.08 14.12 -0.69
CA LEU A 86 -11.87 14.44 0.51
C LEU A 86 -13.13 13.57 0.61
N SER A 87 -13.67 13.07 -0.50
CA SER A 87 -14.78 12.10 -0.48
C SER A 87 -14.42 10.75 0.18
N LEU A 88 -13.11 10.47 0.34
CA LEU A 88 -12.57 9.28 1.00
C LEU A 88 -12.17 9.53 2.46
N GLU A 89 -12.22 10.76 2.96
CA GLU A 89 -11.62 11.19 4.24
C GLU A 89 -12.01 10.30 5.43
N HIS A 90 -13.27 9.86 5.50
CA HIS A 90 -13.75 8.97 6.56
C HIS A 90 -13.06 7.60 6.58
N ALA A 91 -12.50 7.16 5.45
CA ALA A 91 -11.82 5.89 5.31
C ALA A 91 -10.32 5.97 5.62
N PHE A 92 -9.70 7.14 5.58
CA PHE A 92 -8.24 7.26 5.69
C PHE A 92 -7.79 7.84 7.03
N GLN A 93 -8.56 7.61 8.09
CA GLN A 93 -8.18 7.96 9.46
C GLN A 93 -7.22 6.90 10.03
N PHE A 94 -6.11 7.34 10.62
CA PHE A 94 -5.13 6.46 11.27
C PHE A 94 -4.93 6.88 12.73
N GLY A 95 -5.25 5.97 13.65
CA GLY A 95 -5.17 6.22 15.09
C GLY A 95 -5.81 5.12 15.94
N ALA A 96 -6.07 5.45 17.20
CA ALA A 96 -6.58 4.52 18.21
C ALA A 96 -8.04 4.10 17.94
N ASP A 97 -8.84 5.03 17.44
CA ASP A 97 -10.27 4.82 17.19
C ASP A 97 -10.49 3.85 16.01
N SER A 98 -11.66 3.21 15.97
CA SER A 98 -12.08 2.38 14.84
C SER A 98 -13.25 3.07 14.11
N PRO A 99 -13.32 3.05 12.78
CA PRO A 99 -12.39 2.40 11.85
C PRO A 99 -11.03 3.11 11.77
N SER A 100 -9.95 2.32 11.62
CA SER A 100 -8.58 2.82 11.47
C SER A 100 -7.96 2.18 10.24
N PHE A 101 -7.28 2.99 9.43
CA PHE A 101 -6.72 2.60 8.15
C PHE A 101 -5.96 1.27 8.22
N MET A 102 -6.45 0.29 7.47
CA MET A 102 -5.89 -1.07 7.31
C MET A 102 -5.66 -1.87 8.61
N GLN A 103 -6.41 -1.54 9.67
CA GLN A 103 -6.38 -2.27 10.93
C GLN A 103 -7.71 -3.02 11.15
N ASP A 104 -7.68 -4.06 11.98
CA ASP A 104 -8.87 -4.85 12.31
C ASP A 104 -9.98 -3.94 12.86
N PHE A 105 -11.20 -4.08 12.35
CA PHE A 105 -12.32 -3.23 12.73
C PHE A 105 -12.66 -3.38 14.22
N GLU A 106 -12.53 -4.59 14.75
CA GLU A 106 -12.84 -4.90 16.14
C GLU A 106 -11.57 -4.87 17.01
N ALA A 107 -11.78 -4.84 18.33
CA ALA A 107 -10.67 -5.05 19.26
C ALA A 107 -10.09 -6.45 19.07
N LEU A 108 -8.79 -6.53 18.75
CA LEU A 108 -8.14 -7.78 18.43
C LEU A 108 -7.58 -8.46 19.68
N LYS A 109 -7.98 -9.71 19.95
CA LYS A 109 -7.36 -10.57 20.96
C LYS A 109 -6.40 -11.53 20.26
N GLY A 110 -5.11 -11.29 20.40
CA GLY A 110 -4.07 -12.07 19.72
C GLY A 110 -2.69 -11.85 20.32
N ASP A 111 -1.66 -12.18 19.55
CA ASP A 111 -0.28 -12.10 19.98
C ASP A 111 0.22 -10.65 19.94
N LYS A 112 0.81 -10.20 21.05
CA LYS A 112 1.52 -8.92 21.10
C LYS A 112 2.91 -9.08 20.51
N VAL A 113 3.22 -8.27 19.50
CA VAL A 113 4.50 -8.26 18.78
C VAL A 113 4.99 -6.83 18.59
N GLN A 114 6.25 -6.68 18.21
CA GLN A 114 6.83 -5.37 17.93
C GLN A 114 6.24 -4.80 16.62
N VAL A 115 6.01 -3.48 16.56
CA VAL A 115 5.59 -2.77 15.34
C VAL A 115 6.59 -2.94 14.22
N ALA A 116 7.88 -3.13 14.55
CA ALA A 116 8.91 -3.48 13.59
C ALA A 116 8.55 -4.69 12.72
N SER A 117 7.76 -5.65 13.22
CA SER A 117 7.29 -6.81 12.43
C SER A 117 6.37 -6.45 11.25
N LEU A 118 6.03 -5.17 11.05
CA LEU A 118 5.48 -4.67 9.80
C LEU A 118 6.49 -4.72 8.64
N LEU A 119 7.79 -4.68 8.95
CA LEU A 119 8.87 -4.70 7.98
C LEU A 119 9.22 -6.16 7.61
N PRO A 120 9.39 -6.46 6.31
CA PRO A 120 9.47 -7.83 5.82
C PRO A 120 10.71 -8.61 6.29
N GLU A 121 11.81 -7.90 6.58
CA GLU A 121 13.07 -8.50 7.03
C GLU A 121 13.08 -8.86 8.52
N ILE A 122 12.14 -8.33 9.32
CA ILE A 122 12.17 -8.53 10.77
C ILE A 122 11.87 -9.99 11.10
N PRO A 123 12.75 -10.67 11.86
CA PRO A 123 12.66 -12.11 12.05
C PRO A 123 11.44 -12.47 12.90
N GLY A 124 10.67 -13.46 12.42
CA GLY A 124 9.58 -14.05 13.20
C GLY A 124 10.09 -14.91 14.36
N ALA A 125 9.19 -15.27 15.28
CA ALA A 125 9.50 -15.97 16.52
C ALA A 125 10.34 -17.26 16.33
N GLN A 126 10.05 -18.06 15.30
CA GLN A 126 10.82 -19.28 15.01
C GLN A 126 12.22 -18.97 14.48
N THR A 127 12.36 -17.96 13.61
CA THR A 127 13.66 -17.53 13.09
C THR A 127 14.57 -17.07 14.23
N THR A 128 14.04 -16.26 15.15
CA THR A 128 14.75 -15.81 16.35
C THR A 128 15.09 -16.97 17.29
N LYS A 129 14.13 -17.85 17.59
CA LYS A 129 14.32 -19.01 18.49
C LYS A 129 15.42 -19.96 18.00
N PHE A 130 15.52 -20.16 16.69
CA PHE A 130 16.52 -21.03 16.08
C PHE A 130 17.77 -20.28 15.61
N ASN A 131 17.92 -18.99 15.95
CA ASN A 131 19.03 -18.13 15.55
C ASN A 131 19.33 -18.16 14.04
N LYS A 132 18.28 -18.13 13.21
CA LYS A 132 18.38 -18.15 11.73
C LYS A 132 18.49 -16.76 11.11
N ASP A 133 18.59 -15.73 11.94
CA ASP A 133 18.63 -14.31 11.60
C ASP A 133 20.05 -13.73 11.64
N HIS A 134 21.06 -14.53 11.22
CA HIS A 134 22.48 -14.21 11.35
C HIS A 134 22.90 -12.83 10.78
N PHE A 135 22.21 -12.33 9.77
CA PHE A 135 22.53 -11.07 9.08
C PHE A 135 21.64 -9.89 9.50
N ILE A 136 20.71 -10.11 10.44
CA ILE A 136 19.80 -9.06 10.91
C ILE A 136 20.24 -8.62 12.30
N LYS A 137 20.54 -7.33 12.44
CA LYS A 137 20.86 -6.74 13.74
C LYS A 137 19.57 -6.54 14.53
N ARG A 138 19.41 -7.31 15.62
CA ARG A 138 18.30 -7.18 16.55
C ARG A 138 18.36 -5.82 17.28
N GLY A 139 17.20 -5.27 17.63
CA GLY A 139 17.09 -4.03 18.40
C GLY A 139 17.41 -2.74 17.65
N VAL A 140 17.52 -2.79 16.31
CA VAL A 140 17.76 -1.59 15.47
C VAL A 140 16.46 -0.85 15.15
N THR A 141 15.35 -1.56 15.08
CA THR A 141 14.03 -0.98 14.82
C THR A 141 13.06 -1.49 15.87
N GLU A 142 12.64 -0.61 16.77
CA GLU A 142 11.75 -0.89 17.89
C GLU A 142 10.68 0.19 18.03
N HIS A 143 11.01 1.45 17.73
CA HIS A 143 10.16 2.61 17.92
C HIS A 143 9.94 3.36 16.60
N VAL A 144 8.70 3.39 16.12
CA VAL A 144 8.36 3.91 14.80
C VAL A 144 7.30 5.01 14.91
N CYS A 145 7.50 6.15 14.22
CA CYS A 145 6.52 7.22 14.21
C CYS A 145 5.21 6.80 13.50
N PRO A 146 4.07 7.47 13.79
CA PRO A 146 2.79 7.11 13.18
C PRO A 146 2.79 7.12 11.64
N HIS A 147 3.50 8.07 11.01
CA HIS A 147 3.60 8.16 9.55
C HIS A 147 4.30 6.94 8.94
N CYS A 148 5.45 6.55 9.50
CA CYS A 148 6.18 5.36 9.03
C CYS A 148 5.39 4.07 9.31
N SER A 149 4.70 4.00 10.46
CA SER A 149 3.83 2.86 10.79
C SER A 149 2.66 2.71 9.82
N ALA A 150 2.02 3.80 9.39
CA ALA A 150 0.95 3.76 8.41
C ALA A 150 1.44 3.24 7.04
N LEU A 151 2.60 3.73 6.56
CA LEU A 151 3.18 3.26 5.29
C LEU A 151 3.65 1.81 5.37
N ALA A 152 4.29 1.42 6.48
CA ALA A 152 4.74 0.06 6.71
C ALA A 152 3.56 -0.92 6.81
N LEU A 153 2.45 -0.50 7.45
CA LEU A 153 1.21 -1.27 7.49
C LEU A 153 0.64 -1.48 6.09
N PHE A 154 0.53 -0.41 5.29
CA PHE A 154 0.09 -0.51 3.90
C PHE A 154 0.98 -1.47 3.09
N SER A 155 2.30 -1.29 3.18
CA SER A 155 3.28 -2.14 2.50
C SER A 155 3.14 -3.62 2.89
N LEU A 156 2.99 -3.91 4.19
CA LEU A 156 2.80 -5.28 4.66
C LEU A 156 1.50 -5.87 4.13
N GLN A 157 0.38 -5.15 4.22
CA GLN A 157 -0.92 -5.68 3.78
C GLN A 157 -0.92 -6.00 2.28
N LEU A 158 -0.32 -5.11 1.50
CA LEU A 158 -0.20 -5.22 0.05
C LEU A 158 0.73 -6.36 -0.40
N ASN A 159 1.83 -6.59 0.32
CA ASN A 159 2.90 -7.50 -0.06
C ASN A 159 3.06 -8.71 0.87
N ALA A 160 2.09 -8.95 1.77
CA ALA A 160 2.22 -9.87 2.89
C ALA A 160 2.82 -11.24 2.47
N PRO A 161 4.03 -11.58 2.96
CA PRO A 161 4.64 -12.87 2.67
C PRO A 161 3.90 -13.99 3.42
N SER A 162 4.28 -15.25 3.18
CA SER A 162 3.78 -16.35 4.02
C SER A 162 4.23 -16.16 5.47
N GLY A 163 3.29 -16.12 6.42
CA GLY A 163 3.58 -15.85 7.84
C GLY A 163 3.47 -17.08 8.73
N GLY A 164 3.42 -18.29 8.16
CA GLY A 164 3.10 -19.52 8.88
C GLY A 164 1.60 -19.79 8.98
N LYS A 165 1.21 -20.73 9.84
CA LYS A 165 -0.15 -21.29 9.86
C LYS A 165 -1.22 -20.21 10.12
N GLY A 166 -2.11 -20.03 9.15
CA GLY A 166 -3.25 -19.11 9.21
C GLY A 166 -2.93 -17.65 8.90
N TYR A 167 -1.65 -17.27 8.79
CA TYR A 167 -1.27 -15.91 8.39
C TYR A 167 -1.33 -15.79 6.86
N ARG A 168 -2.41 -15.16 6.36
CA ARG A 168 -2.73 -15.05 4.92
C ARG A 168 -1.80 -14.11 4.17
N THR A 169 -1.39 -14.52 2.97
CA THR A 169 -0.56 -13.70 2.09
C THR A 169 -1.35 -12.54 1.50
N GLY A 170 -0.63 -11.61 0.86
CA GLY A 170 -1.19 -10.57 0.01
C GLY A 170 -2.22 -11.11 -0.99
N LEU A 171 -3.12 -10.23 -1.45
CA LEU A 171 -4.10 -10.52 -2.50
C LEU A 171 -3.46 -11.07 -3.78
N ARG A 172 -2.20 -10.65 -4.03
CA ARG A 172 -1.35 -11.11 -5.14
C ARG A 172 -0.54 -12.37 -4.82
N GLY A 173 -0.84 -13.08 -3.74
CA GLY A 173 -0.02 -14.14 -3.17
C GLY A 173 1.25 -13.61 -2.47
N GLY A 174 2.08 -14.50 -1.93
CA GLY A 174 3.29 -14.12 -1.20
C GLY A 174 4.41 -13.61 -2.12
N GLY A 175 5.02 -12.47 -1.78
CA GLY A 175 6.16 -11.88 -2.53
C GLY A 175 5.87 -11.52 -3.99
N PRO A 176 4.75 -10.85 -4.32
CA PRO A 176 4.42 -10.47 -5.69
C PRO A 176 5.42 -9.44 -6.23
N MET A 177 5.59 -9.42 -7.55
CA MET A 177 6.28 -8.31 -8.21
C MET A 177 5.29 -7.20 -8.56
N THR A 178 5.72 -5.96 -8.37
CA THR A 178 5.02 -4.77 -8.86
C THR A 178 5.77 -4.22 -10.05
N THR A 179 5.06 -3.89 -11.12
CA THR A 179 5.63 -3.29 -12.34
C THR A 179 4.94 -1.95 -12.58
N LEU A 180 5.75 -0.90 -12.74
CA LEU A 180 5.28 0.47 -12.94
C LEU A 180 6.00 1.06 -14.16
N ILE A 181 5.27 1.86 -14.93
CA ILE A 181 5.81 2.74 -15.95
C ILE A 181 6.43 3.95 -15.24
N GLU A 182 7.70 4.22 -15.50
CA GLU A 182 8.41 5.37 -14.95
C GLU A 182 8.69 6.39 -16.05
N LEU A 183 8.14 7.60 -15.87
CA LEU A 183 8.41 8.73 -16.75
C LEU A 183 9.77 9.36 -16.39
N GLN A 184 10.73 9.25 -17.30
CA GLN A 184 12.09 9.81 -17.13
C GLN A 184 12.17 11.29 -17.49
N GLU A 185 11.38 11.73 -18.48
CA GLU A 185 11.40 13.07 -19.01
C GLU A 185 10.05 13.41 -19.64
N TYR A 186 9.64 14.68 -19.53
CA TYR A 186 8.50 15.22 -20.26
C TYR A 186 8.85 16.57 -20.85
N GLN A 187 8.67 16.74 -22.16
CA GLN A 187 8.93 17.99 -22.89
C GLN A 187 10.32 18.61 -22.60
N GLY A 188 11.40 17.82 -22.56
CA GLY A 188 12.75 18.35 -22.28
C GLY A 188 13.11 18.44 -20.80
N ASN A 189 12.17 18.17 -19.88
CA ASN A 189 12.36 18.34 -18.44
C ASN A 189 12.42 16.99 -17.71
N GLN A 190 13.54 16.74 -17.02
CA GLN A 190 13.75 15.55 -16.17
C GLN A 190 13.21 15.72 -14.74
N GLN A 191 12.97 16.96 -14.30
CA GLN A 191 12.32 17.27 -13.02
C GLN A 191 10.81 17.39 -13.21
N THR A 192 10.20 16.31 -13.70
CA THR A 192 8.74 16.24 -13.86
C THR A 192 8.05 16.14 -12.50
N PRO A 193 6.88 16.77 -12.33
CA PRO A 193 6.08 16.59 -11.12
C PRO A 193 5.75 15.12 -10.84
N LEU A 194 5.62 14.77 -9.57
CA LEU A 194 5.32 13.41 -9.11
C LEU A 194 4.01 12.89 -9.70
N TRP A 195 2.95 13.71 -9.74
CA TRP A 195 1.67 13.29 -10.30
C TRP A 195 1.80 12.83 -11.76
N ARG A 196 2.65 13.50 -12.55
CA ARG A 196 2.87 13.19 -13.96
C ARG A 196 3.63 11.88 -14.14
N LYS A 197 4.49 11.51 -13.18
CA LYS A 197 5.15 10.20 -13.14
C LYS A 197 4.19 9.07 -12.77
N LEU A 198 3.19 9.36 -11.94
CA LEU A 198 2.18 8.40 -11.52
C LEU A 198 1.12 8.16 -12.62
N TRP A 199 0.73 9.21 -13.36
CA TRP A 199 -0.38 9.18 -14.32
C TRP A 199 -0.34 8.04 -15.37
N PRO A 200 0.82 7.67 -15.95
CA PRO A 200 0.93 6.51 -16.84
C PRO A 200 0.50 5.18 -16.24
N ASN A 201 0.39 5.08 -14.92
CA ASN A 201 -0.03 3.88 -14.20
C ASN A 201 -1.49 3.97 -13.71
N VAL A 202 -2.20 5.06 -14.02
CA VAL A 202 -3.64 5.19 -13.75
C VAL A 202 -4.39 4.80 -15.02
N MET A 203 -5.21 3.76 -14.95
CA MET A 203 -5.92 3.26 -16.13
C MET A 203 -7.30 3.89 -16.23
N PRO A 204 -7.79 4.15 -17.45
CA PRO A 204 -9.19 4.45 -17.69
C PRO A 204 -10.13 3.39 -17.12
N GLN A 205 -11.29 3.83 -16.62
CA GLN A 205 -12.27 2.97 -15.96
C GLN A 205 -12.81 1.85 -16.87
N ASP A 206 -13.04 2.16 -18.14
CA ASP A 206 -13.57 1.24 -19.14
C ASP A 206 -12.55 0.20 -19.59
N GLU A 207 -11.29 0.60 -19.79
CA GLU A 207 -10.19 -0.28 -20.17
C GLU A 207 -9.80 -1.25 -19.06
N ALA A 208 -9.75 -0.77 -17.81
CA ALA A 208 -9.39 -1.62 -16.67
C ALA A 208 -10.56 -2.43 -16.08
N ASP A 209 -11.80 -2.17 -16.52
CA ASP A 209 -13.02 -2.66 -15.87
C ASP A 209 -13.04 -2.38 -14.35
N LEU A 210 -12.63 -1.16 -14.01
CA LEU A 210 -12.54 -0.62 -12.64
C LEU A 210 -13.33 0.70 -12.54
N PRO A 211 -14.67 0.68 -12.64
CA PRO A 211 -15.48 1.88 -12.49
C PRO A 211 -15.37 2.46 -11.09
N LEU A 212 -15.41 3.80 -10.98
CA LEU A 212 -15.40 4.46 -9.69
C LEU A 212 -16.64 4.04 -8.85
N PRO A 213 -16.48 3.80 -7.54
CA PRO A 213 -17.59 3.42 -6.67
C PRO A 213 -18.59 4.56 -6.52
N LYS A 214 -19.88 4.22 -6.40
CA LYS A 214 -20.91 5.21 -5.98
C LYS A 214 -20.84 5.53 -4.48
N LYS A 215 -20.25 4.62 -3.70
CA LYS A 215 -20.10 4.71 -2.25
C LYS A 215 -18.75 4.11 -1.85
N PHE A 216 -18.14 4.70 -0.84
CA PHE A 216 -16.86 4.30 -0.29
C PHE A 216 -17.07 3.63 1.07
N ASP A 217 -17.37 2.33 1.05
CA ASP A 217 -17.71 1.50 2.21
C ASP A 217 -16.74 0.31 2.35
N ASP A 218 -17.10 -0.69 3.17
CA ASP A 218 -16.29 -1.86 3.47
C ASP A 218 -16.08 -2.82 2.28
N LEU A 219 -16.85 -2.64 1.19
CA LEU A 219 -16.62 -3.37 -0.06
C LEU A 219 -15.44 -2.80 -0.85
N VAL A 220 -15.12 -1.51 -0.67
CA VAL A 220 -13.93 -0.87 -1.25
C VAL A 220 -12.77 -0.93 -0.26
N PHE A 221 -13.01 -0.51 0.98
CA PHE A 221 -12.01 -0.34 2.03
C PHE A 221 -12.27 -1.32 3.19
N PRO A 222 -11.60 -2.48 3.26
CA PRO A 222 -11.97 -3.57 4.17
C PRO A 222 -12.01 -3.21 5.66
N TRP A 223 -11.31 -2.17 6.09
CA TRP A 223 -11.24 -1.72 7.48
C TRP A 223 -12.43 -0.84 7.91
N LEU A 224 -13.37 -0.53 7.01
CA LEU A 224 -14.57 0.25 7.31
C LEU A 224 -15.73 -0.56 7.91
N GLY A 225 -15.63 -1.88 7.94
CA GLY A 225 -16.68 -2.77 8.45
C GLY A 225 -16.12 -4.03 9.10
N PRO A 226 -16.98 -4.93 9.59
CA PRO A 226 -16.56 -6.15 10.29
C PRO A 226 -15.50 -6.93 9.51
N THR A 227 -14.37 -7.23 10.16
CA THR A 227 -13.21 -7.87 9.52
C THR A 227 -13.60 -9.23 8.95
N ARG A 228 -13.45 -9.41 7.63
CA ARG A 228 -13.63 -10.72 6.97
C ARG A 228 -12.53 -11.68 7.44
N THR A 229 -12.91 -12.86 7.92
CA THR A 229 -11.99 -13.89 8.42
C THR A 229 -12.02 -15.15 7.58
N SER A 230 -10.97 -15.95 7.70
CA SER A 230 -10.86 -17.27 7.06
C SER A 230 -10.77 -18.41 8.08
N GLU A 231 -11.46 -18.23 9.22
CA GLU A 231 -11.60 -19.23 10.28
C GLU A 231 -12.53 -20.38 9.85
N LEU A 232 -13.54 -20.07 9.03
CA LEU A 232 -14.40 -21.07 8.39
C LEU A 232 -13.72 -21.66 7.14
N ALA A 233 -13.94 -22.95 6.89
CA ALA A 233 -13.53 -23.59 5.65
C ALA A 233 -14.18 -22.87 4.44
N ASP A 234 -13.42 -22.72 3.36
CA ASP A 234 -13.85 -22.08 2.10
C ASP A 234 -14.25 -20.59 2.16
N ALA A 235 -14.00 -19.91 3.28
CA ALA A 235 -14.16 -18.46 3.39
C ALA A 235 -13.04 -17.74 2.61
N VAL A 236 -13.26 -17.58 1.31
CA VAL A 236 -12.43 -16.79 0.40
C VAL A 236 -13.11 -15.46 0.05
N VAL A 237 -12.30 -14.44 -0.19
CA VAL A 237 -12.74 -13.13 -0.71
C VAL A 237 -12.42 -13.06 -2.19
N THR A 238 -13.45 -12.96 -3.02
CA THR A 238 -13.33 -12.86 -4.49
C THR A 238 -13.83 -11.51 -4.97
N HIS A 239 -13.46 -11.11 -6.19
CA HIS A 239 -13.92 -9.84 -6.77
C HIS A 239 -15.44 -9.76 -7.02
N ASP A 240 -16.16 -10.88 -6.96
CA ASP A 240 -17.63 -10.91 -7.11
C ASP A 240 -18.36 -10.59 -5.80
N GLN A 241 -17.67 -10.69 -4.66
CA GLN A 241 -18.23 -10.45 -3.33
C GLN A 241 -18.00 -9.02 -2.83
N VAL A 242 -17.07 -8.29 -3.44
CA VAL A 242 -16.59 -6.97 -3.01
C VAL A 242 -16.30 -6.09 -4.23
N ASN A 243 -15.85 -4.85 -4.03
CA ASN A 243 -15.44 -4.00 -5.15
C ASN A 243 -14.06 -4.42 -5.69
N LYS A 244 -13.89 -4.45 -7.01
CA LYS A 244 -12.61 -4.77 -7.68
C LYS A 244 -11.45 -3.84 -7.29
N LEU A 245 -11.75 -2.60 -6.88
CA LEU A 245 -10.74 -1.66 -6.38
C LEU A 245 -10.09 -2.11 -5.08
N GLN A 246 -10.65 -3.10 -4.38
CA GLN A 246 -10.00 -3.74 -3.24
C GLN A 246 -8.67 -4.42 -3.63
N ALA A 247 -8.38 -4.59 -4.93
CA ALA A 247 -7.04 -4.93 -5.42
C ALA A 247 -5.96 -4.02 -4.81
N TYR A 248 -6.21 -2.70 -4.74
CA TYR A 248 -5.27 -1.72 -4.17
C TYR A 248 -5.27 -1.67 -2.64
N TRP A 249 -6.29 -2.25 -1.99
CA TRP A 249 -6.59 -2.07 -0.58
C TRP A 249 -6.73 -3.38 0.20
N GLY A 250 -6.22 -4.48 -0.36
CA GLY A 250 -6.30 -5.80 0.25
C GLY A 250 -5.72 -5.80 1.67
N MET A 251 -6.42 -6.44 2.60
CA MET A 251 -6.09 -6.42 4.04
C MET A 251 -6.05 -7.84 4.62
N PRO A 252 -5.10 -8.69 4.19
CA PRO A 252 -5.04 -10.09 4.61
C PRO A 252 -4.54 -10.31 6.05
N ARG A 253 -3.81 -9.34 6.62
CA ARG A 253 -3.30 -9.41 7.99
C ARG A 253 -4.27 -8.75 8.96
N ARG A 254 -4.57 -9.45 10.06
CA ARG A 254 -5.33 -8.88 11.17
C ARG A 254 -4.36 -8.23 12.15
N ILE A 255 -4.39 -6.91 12.22
CA ILE A 255 -3.44 -6.10 12.99
C ILE A 255 -4.20 -4.98 13.70
N ARG A 256 -3.86 -4.73 14.96
CA ARG A 256 -4.20 -3.48 15.67
C ARG A 256 -2.95 -2.93 16.34
N ILE A 257 -2.59 -1.70 16.00
CA ILE A 257 -1.43 -1.02 16.57
C ILE A 257 -1.79 -0.48 17.97
N ASP A 258 -0.85 -0.56 18.91
CA ASP A 258 -1.02 0.00 20.25
C ASP A 258 -0.65 1.49 20.26
N PHE A 259 -1.66 2.35 20.38
CA PHE A 259 -1.51 3.80 20.49
C PHE A 259 -1.51 4.30 21.95
N ASN A 260 -1.64 3.41 22.94
CA ASN A 260 -1.66 3.74 24.35
C ASN A 260 -0.26 3.68 24.98
N THR A 261 0.56 2.74 24.52
CA THR A 261 1.93 2.53 25.01
C THR A 261 2.93 3.20 24.06
N THR A 262 3.11 4.52 24.21
CA THR A 262 3.98 5.32 23.32
C THR A 262 5.18 5.92 24.07
N THR A 263 6.24 6.24 23.33
CA THR A 263 7.45 6.88 23.87
C THR A 263 7.84 8.11 23.05
N VAL A 264 8.54 9.04 23.68
CA VAL A 264 9.14 10.21 23.01
C VAL A 264 10.55 9.84 22.54
N GLY A 265 10.91 10.21 21.32
CA GLY A 265 12.26 9.98 20.80
C GLY A 265 12.35 10.22 19.30
N ASN A 266 13.30 9.54 18.66
CA ASN A 266 13.44 9.55 17.20
C ASN A 266 12.90 8.26 16.60
N CYS A 267 12.25 8.37 15.45
CA CYS A 267 11.78 7.21 14.69
C CYS A 267 12.97 6.42 14.13
N ASP A 268 12.98 5.10 14.36
CA ASP A 268 14.05 4.23 13.86
C ASP A 268 14.06 4.06 12.32
N ILE A 269 12.98 4.48 11.63
CA ILE A 269 12.86 4.41 10.17
C ILE A 269 13.28 5.71 9.48
N CYS A 270 12.68 6.85 9.88
CA CYS A 270 12.93 8.14 9.23
C CYS A 270 13.87 9.06 10.00
N GLY A 271 14.23 8.74 11.24
CA GLY A 271 15.07 9.57 12.11
C GLY A 271 14.38 10.80 12.70
N GLU A 272 13.17 11.14 12.27
CA GLU A 272 12.43 12.29 12.78
C GLU A 272 12.02 12.13 14.24
N GLN A 273 12.02 13.24 14.97
CA GLN A 273 11.53 13.29 16.34
C GLN A 273 10.00 13.13 16.37
N SER A 274 9.51 12.35 17.33
CA SER A 274 8.09 12.12 17.57
C SER A 274 7.83 12.05 19.07
N ASP A 275 6.71 12.60 19.50
CA ASP A 275 6.24 12.56 20.89
C ASP A 275 5.47 11.28 21.23
N ALA A 276 5.01 10.54 20.21
CA ALA A 276 4.34 9.25 20.40
C ALA A 276 4.80 8.21 19.37
N LEU A 277 6.02 7.70 19.58
CA LEU A 277 6.53 6.53 18.87
C LEU A 277 5.75 5.27 19.28
N LEU A 278 5.47 4.44 18.28
CA LEU A 278 4.74 3.19 18.39
C LEU A 278 5.74 2.03 18.45
N SER A 279 5.56 1.13 19.41
CA SER A 279 6.44 -0.03 19.60
C SER A 279 5.72 -1.36 19.55
N LEU A 280 4.44 -1.41 19.89
CA LEU A 280 3.68 -2.67 19.98
C LEU A 280 2.47 -2.69 19.06
N MET A 281 2.13 -3.90 18.61
CA MET A 281 0.87 -4.18 17.94
C MET A 281 0.35 -5.56 18.36
N THR A 282 -0.96 -5.75 18.22
CA THR A 282 -1.60 -7.04 18.37
C THR A 282 -1.86 -7.63 17.00
N THR A 283 -1.58 -8.91 16.81
CA THR A 283 -1.82 -9.63 15.56
C THR A 283 -2.60 -10.91 15.79
N LYS A 284 -3.38 -11.33 14.81
CA LYS A 284 -4.11 -12.60 14.84
C LYS A 284 -4.04 -13.27 13.47
N ASN A 285 -3.99 -14.59 13.46
CA ASN A 285 -4.10 -15.37 12.23
C ASN A 285 -5.55 -15.38 11.69
N TYR A 286 -5.72 -15.97 10.51
CA TYR A 286 -6.99 -16.15 9.79
C TYR A 286 -7.70 -14.84 9.40
N GLY A 287 -6.94 -13.87 8.86
CA GLY A 287 -7.49 -12.71 8.16
C GLY A 287 -8.13 -13.08 6.81
N ALA A 288 -8.43 -12.05 6.01
CA ALA A 288 -9.06 -12.23 4.70
C ALA A 288 -8.20 -13.14 3.79
N ASN A 289 -8.83 -14.15 3.19
CA ASN A 289 -8.18 -15.09 2.29
C ASN A 289 -8.61 -14.78 0.85
N TYR A 290 -7.80 -13.99 0.15
CA TYR A 290 -8.11 -13.57 -1.21
C TYR A 290 -7.84 -14.71 -2.21
N ALA A 291 -8.78 -14.93 -3.14
CA ALA A 291 -8.65 -15.91 -4.20
C ALA A 291 -9.21 -15.35 -5.52
N MET A 292 -8.66 -15.80 -6.65
CA MET A 292 -9.08 -15.40 -8.00
C MET A 292 -8.98 -13.89 -8.25
N TRP A 293 -7.87 -13.28 -7.82
CA TRP A 293 -7.61 -11.86 -8.06
C TRP A 293 -6.49 -11.62 -9.07
N GLN A 294 -6.72 -10.64 -9.94
CA GLN A 294 -5.70 -10.05 -10.80
C GLN A 294 -5.52 -8.59 -10.41
N HIS A 295 -4.32 -8.26 -9.93
CA HIS A 295 -3.97 -6.90 -9.54
C HIS A 295 -3.36 -6.16 -10.73
N PRO A 296 -3.82 -4.95 -11.07
CA PRO A 296 -3.36 -4.27 -12.29
C PRO A 296 -1.86 -3.98 -12.34
N LEU A 297 -1.25 -3.65 -11.20
CA LEU A 297 0.19 -3.35 -11.12
C LEU A 297 1.09 -4.60 -11.01
N THR A 298 0.59 -5.79 -11.35
CA THR A 298 1.34 -7.05 -11.21
C THR A 298 1.12 -7.91 -12.44
N PRO A 299 2.20 -8.40 -13.08
CA PRO A 299 2.06 -9.31 -14.21
C PRO A 299 1.68 -10.71 -13.74
N TYR A 300 0.93 -11.43 -14.58
CA TYR A 300 0.45 -12.78 -14.30
C TYR A 300 0.86 -13.76 -15.41
N ARG A 301 1.24 -14.97 -15.02
CA ARG A 301 1.52 -16.06 -15.96
C ARG A 301 0.22 -16.75 -16.33
N ILE A 302 0.02 -16.92 -17.64
CA ILE A 302 -1.05 -17.74 -18.19
C ILE A 302 -0.80 -19.21 -17.78
N PRO A 303 -1.79 -19.90 -17.22
CA PRO A 303 -1.67 -21.31 -16.88
C PRO A 303 -1.43 -22.17 -18.13
N LEU A 304 -0.53 -23.15 -18.03
CA LEU A 304 -0.24 -24.10 -19.12
C LEU A 304 -1.38 -25.10 -19.39
N LYS A 305 -2.29 -25.27 -18.43
CA LYS A 305 -3.47 -26.15 -18.54
C LYS A 305 -4.71 -25.29 -18.63
N GLU A 306 -5.61 -25.63 -19.55
CA GLU A 306 -6.94 -25.01 -19.63
C GLU A 306 -7.68 -25.13 -18.29
N GLY A 307 -8.28 -24.03 -17.84
CA GLY A 307 -8.95 -23.94 -16.54
C GLY A 307 -8.02 -23.79 -15.32
N GLY A 308 -6.71 -23.61 -15.52
CA GLY A 308 -5.78 -23.30 -14.43
C GLY A 308 -5.95 -21.87 -13.90
N GLU A 309 -5.39 -21.60 -12.72
CA GLU A 309 -5.37 -20.25 -12.14
C GLU A 309 -4.22 -19.41 -12.70
N PHE A 310 -4.42 -18.10 -12.78
CA PHE A 310 -3.35 -17.16 -13.07
C PHE A 310 -2.39 -17.05 -11.89
N TYR A 311 -1.09 -17.10 -12.16
CA TYR A 311 -0.06 -17.00 -11.13
C TYR A 311 0.70 -15.69 -11.25
N SER A 312 0.67 -14.86 -10.21
CA SER A 312 1.46 -13.63 -10.20
C SER A 312 2.94 -13.94 -10.34
N VAL A 313 3.63 -13.14 -11.15
CA VAL A 313 5.09 -13.26 -11.31
C VAL A 313 5.77 -12.85 -10.00
N LYS A 314 6.78 -13.63 -9.61
CA LYS A 314 7.56 -13.44 -8.40
C LYS A 314 8.98 -13.01 -8.76
N PRO A 315 9.58 -12.04 -8.03
CA PRO A 315 10.99 -11.72 -8.19
C PRO A 315 11.84 -12.98 -7.98
N GLN A 316 12.86 -13.18 -8.83
CA GLN A 316 13.76 -14.33 -8.74
C GLN A 316 15.07 -13.94 -8.04
N PRO A 317 15.69 -14.85 -7.26
CA PRO A 317 17.06 -14.68 -6.82
C PRO A 317 17.98 -14.48 -8.04
N GLY A 318 18.67 -13.33 -8.10
CA GLY A 318 19.50 -12.93 -9.26
C GLY A 318 18.90 -11.82 -10.13
N GLY A 319 17.68 -11.36 -9.83
CA GLY A 319 17.03 -10.27 -10.54
C GLY A 319 16.28 -10.72 -11.80
N LEU A 320 15.86 -9.74 -12.60
CA LEU A 320 15.19 -9.97 -13.88
C LEU A 320 16.23 -10.03 -15.00
N ILE A 321 16.06 -10.97 -15.93
CA ILE A 321 16.90 -11.06 -17.13
C ILE A 321 16.14 -10.54 -18.36
N TRP A 322 16.86 -10.20 -19.44
CA TRP A 322 16.27 -9.64 -20.67
C TRP A 322 15.06 -10.43 -21.19
N ARG A 323 15.06 -11.76 -21.05
CA ARG A 323 13.96 -12.63 -21.49
C ARG A 323 12.65 -12.36 -20.73
N ASP A 324 12.74 -11.88 -19.50
CA ASP A 324 11.56 -11.59 -18.70
C ASP A 324 10.90 -10.26 -19.15
N TRP A 325 11.66 -9.33 -19.73
CA TRP A 325 11.21 -7.95 -20.04
C TRP A 325 9.90 -7.85 -20.82
N LEU A 326 9.72 -8.63 -21.89
CA LEU A 326 8.54 -8.56 -22.77
C LEU A 326 7.23 -8.95 -22.07
N GLY A 327 7.29 -9.70 -20.97
CA GLY A 327 6.11 -10.13 -20.20
C GLY A 327 5.86 -9.30 -18.93
N LEU A 328 6.60 -8.22 -18.72
CA LEU A 328 6.51 -7.35 -17.52
C LEU A 328 5.87 -5.99 -17.81
N ILE A 329 5.63 -5.70 -19.07
CA ILE A 329 4.91 -4.52 -19.54
C ILE A 329 3.66 -5.08 -20.22
N GLU A 330 2.55 -5.16 -19.49
CA GLU A 330 1.24 -5.33 -20.12
C GLU A 330 0.74 -3.92 -20.42
N THR A 331 0.58 -3.60 -21.71
CA THR A 331 -0.11 -2.38 -22.20
C THR A 331 -1.60 -2.58 -22.19
#